data_AF-A0A916DMF9-F1
#
_entry.id   AF-A0A916DMF9-F1
#
_cell.length_a   1.000
_cell.length_b   1.000
_cell.length_c   1.000
_cell.angle_alpha   90.00
_cell.angle_beta   90.00
_cell.angle_gamma   90.00
#
_symmetry.space_group_name_H-M   'P 1'
#
loop_
_entity.id
_entity.type
_entity.pdbx_description
1 polymer ?
#
loop_
_entity_poly.entity_id
_entity_poly.type
_entity_poly.pdbx_seq_one_letter_code
_entity_poly.pdbx_strand_id
1 'polypeptide(L)'
;AARVAAHVGDMVKLGRKGRDMEMAKARRDLKWEEQYRLGLFGERASEIRASRAPEEESTCTMCGSFCALDNVNAFFKGPLESGAKL
;
A
#
# COMPACT_ATOMS: atom_id res chain seq x y z
N ALA A 1 -10.62 -0.68 -16.68
CA ALA A 1 -9.49 -0.19 -17.50
C ALA A 1 -9.47 1.34 -17.61
N ALA A 2 -10.50 1.99 -18.17
CA ALA A 2 -10.50 3.44 -18.44
C ALA A 2 -10.17 4.33 -17.22
N ARG A 3 -10.73 4.04 -16.03
CA ARG A 3 -10.43 4.78 -14.79
C ARG A 3 -8.94 4.78 -14.41
N VAL A 4 -8.26 3.65 -14.60
CA VAL A 4 -6.81 3.54 -14.33
C VAL A 4 -6.02 4.34 -15.35
N ALA A 5 -6.36 4.22 -16.63
CA ALA A 5 -5.69 4.96 -17.70
C ALA A 5 -5.80 6.48 -17.50
N ALA A 6 -6.99 6.99 -17.15
CA ALA A 6 -7.20 8.39 -16.84
C ALA A 6 -6.37 8.83 -15.62
N HIS A 7 -6.35 8.05 -14.54
CA HIS A 7 -5.54 8.34 -13.34
C HIS A 7 -4.04 8.39 -13.65
N VAL A 8 -3.52 7.46 -14.44
CA VAL A 8 -2.13 7.47 -14.89
C VAL A 8 -1.83 8.71 -15.74
N GLY A 9 -2.74 9.07 -16.65
CA GLY A 9 -2.63 10.30 -17.44
C GLY A 9 -2.55 11.56 -16.57
N ASP A 10 -3.46 11.68 -15.60
CA ASP A 10 -3.51 12.77 -14.62
C ASP A 10 -2.26 12.84 -13.74
N MET A 11 -1.73 11.69 -13.32
CA MET A 11 -0.50 11.62 -12.53
C MET A 11 0.67 12.24 -13.29
N VAL A 12 0.84 11.87 -14.57
CA VAL A 12 1.97 12.32 -15.39
C VAL A 12 1.78 13.76 -15.88
N LYS A 13 0.59 14.11 -16.37
CA LYS A 13 0.33 15.41 -17.00
C LYS A 13 0.04 16.53 -16.01
N LEU A 14 -0.65 16.22 -14.92
CA LEU A 14 -1.10 17.20 -13.93
C LEU A 14 -0.35 17.09 -12.60
N GLY A 15 0.58 16.14 -12.48
CA GLY A 15 1.36 15.93 -11.26
C GLY A 15 0.55 15.40 -10.07
N ARG A 16 -0.64 14.81 -10.32
CA ARG A 16 -1.60 14.37 -9.28
C ARG A 16 -1.19 13.07 -8.57
N LYS A 17 0.06 12.96 -8.12
CA LYS A 17 0.66 11.78 -7.47
C LYS A 17 0.35 11.64 -5.97
N GLY A 18 -0.32 12.62 -5.36
CA GLY A 18 -0.52 12.65 -3.91
C GLY A 18 -1.27 11.42 -3.37
N ARG A 19 -2.34 11.02 -4.07
CA ARG A 19 -3.13 9.82 -3.70
C ARG A 19 -2.29 8.55 -3.72
N ASP A 20 -1.49 8.36 -4.76
CA ASP A 20 -0.61 7.20 -4.92
C ASP A 20 0.48 7.18 -3.86
N MET A 21 1.03 8.34 -3.50
CA MET A 21 2.01 8.44 -2.43
C MET A 21 1.43 8.07 -1.07
N GLU A 22 0.24 8.55 -0.74
CA GLU A 22 -0.43 8.19 0.51
C GLU A 22 -0.81 6.70 0.53
N MET A 23 -1.27 6.15 -0.60
CA MET A 23 -1.57 4.72 -0.70
C MET A 23 -0.29 3.87 -0.54
N ALA A 24 0.83 4.32 -1.10
CA ALA A 24 2.13 3.64 -0.98
C ALA A 24 2.64 3.64 0.47
N LYS A 25 2.47 4.75 1.20
CA LYS A 25 2.78 4.81 2.65
C LYS A 25 1.87 3.89 3.45
N ALA A 26 0.57 3.93 3.21
CA ALA A 26 -0.39 3.02 3.85
C ALA A 26 -0.05 1.55 3.59
N ARG A 27 0.42 1.23 2.37
CA ARG A 27 0.92 -0.11 2.04
C ARG A 27 2.17 -0.47 2.82
N ARG A 28 3.19 0.40 2.83
CA ARG A 28 4.42 0.21 3.61
C ARG A 28 4.12 -0.06 5.09
N ASP A 29 3.16 0.67 5.65
CA ASP A 29 2.77 0.57 7.06
C ASP A 29 1.72 -0.52 7.33
N LEU A 30 1.38 -1.35 6.34
CA LEU A 30 0.37 -2.41 6.43
C LEU A 30 -1.01 -1.93 6.94
N LYS A 31 -1.35 -0.66 6.69
CA LYS A 31 -2.64 -0.05 7.03
C LYS A 31 -3.68 -0.45 5.97
N TRP A 32 -4.23 -1.65 6.10
CA TRP A 32 -5.15 -2.25 5.13
C TRP A 32 -6.38 -1.39 4.82
N GLU A 33 -7.09 -0.93 5.84
CA GLU A 33 -8.28 -0.08 5.67
C GLU A 33 -7.96 1.21 4.90
N GLU A 34 -6.81 1.82 5.21
CA GLU A 34 -6.36 3.03 4.53
C GLU A 34 -5.97 2.76 3.07
N GLN A 35 -5.34 1.61 2.79
CA GLN A 35 -5.08 1.18 1.42
C GLN A 35 -6.37 1.00 0.63
N TYR A 36 -7.43 0.43 1.24
CA TYR A 36 -8.72 0.26 0.58
C TYR A 36 -9.40 1.59 0.31
N ARG A 37 -9.43 2.48 1.32
CA ARG A 37 -9.99 3.82 1.20
C ARG A 37 -9.30 4.64 0.10
N LEU A 38 -7.97 4.55 0.01
CA LEU A 38 -7.18 5.27 -0.99
C LEU A 38 -7.16 4.57 -2.35
N GLY A 39 -7.38 3.26 -2.44
CA GLY A 39 -7.34 2.51 -3.69
C GLY A 39 -8.45 2.90 -4.66
N LEU A 40 -8.20 2.84 -5.97
CA LEU A 40 -9.24 3.07 -7.00
C LEU A 40 -10.36 2.01 -6.95
N PHE A 41 -10.04 0.82 -6.44
CA PHE A 41 -10.91 -0.35 -6.35
C PHE A 41 -10.80 -1.00 -4.95
N GLY A 42 -10.98 -0.19 -3.91
CA GLY A 42 -10.80 -0.61 -2.50
C GLY A 42 -11.65 -1.81 -2.07
N GLU A 43 -12.94 -1.78 -2.39
CA GLU A 43 -13.89 -2.87 -2.10
C GLU A 43 -13.39 -4.20 -2.65
N ARG A 44 -13.05 -4.25 -3.95
CA ARG A 44 -12.51 -5.44 -4.59
C ARG A 44 -11.20 -5.91 -3.96
N ALA A 45 -10.34 -4.99 -3.52
CA ALA A 45 -9.09 -5.33 -2.86
C ALA A 45 -9.34 -5.95 -1.46
N SER A 46 -10.33 -5.44 -0.73
CA SER A 46 -10.75 -6.00 0.57
C SER A 46 -11.32 -7.41 0.41
N GLU A 47 -12.21 -7.62 -0.57
CA GLU A 47 -12.75 -8.95 -0.90
C GLU A 47 -11.64 -9.97 -1.22
N ILE A 48 -10.64 -9.56 -2.02
CA ILE A 48 -9.53 -10.44 -2.38
C ILE A 48 -8.74 -10.84 -1.14
N ARG A 49 -8.42 -9.89 -0.24
CA ARG A 49 -7.72 -10.22 1.01
C ARG A 49 -8.57 -11.12 1.91
N ALA A 50 -9.87 -10.85 2.05
CA ALA A 50 -10.77 -11.67 2.84
C ALA A 50 -10.86 -13.11 2.30
N SER A 51 -10.86 -13.29 0.98
CA SER A 51 -10.88 -14.62 0.35
C SER A 51 -9.55 -15.39 0.43
N ARG A 52 -8.47 -14.71 0.82
CA ARG A 52 -7.10 -15.23 0.86
C ARG A 52 -6.50 -14.86 2.21
N ALA A 53 -7.04 -15.42 3.28
CA ALA A 53 -6.53 -15.15 4.62
C ALA A 53 -5.06 -15.60 4.72
N PRO A 54 -4.14 -14.73 5.18
CA PRO A 54 -2.75 -15.09 5.44
C PRO A 54 -2.62 -15.94 6.70
N GLU A 55 -1.53 -16.71 6.81
CA GLU A 55 -1.15 -17.37 8.08
C GLU A 55 -0.86 -16.33 9.18
N GLU A 56 -0.30 -15.17 8.80
CA GLU A 56 -0.03 -14.03 9.67
C GLU A 56 -0.95 -12.85 9.33
N GLU A 57 -1.84 -12.47 10.25
CA GLU A 57 -2.94 -11.52 10.01
C GLU A 57 -2.47 -10.14 9.53
N SER A 58 -1.32 -9.66 10.00
CA SER A 58 -0.75 -8.37 9.59
C SER A 58 -0.29 -8.34 8.13
N THR A 59 0.00 -9.51 7.55
CA THR A 59 0.67 -9.64 6.26
C THR A 59 -0.29 -9.99 5.12
N CYS A 60 0.25 -10.30 3.94
CA CYS A 60 -0.50 -10.90 2.84
C CYS A 60 -0.05 -12.34 2.61
N THR A 61 -0.81 -13.09 1.82
CA THR A 61 -0.54 -14.52 1.54
C THR A 61 0.70 -14.80 0.70
N MET A 62 1.46 -13.77 0.31
CA MET A 62 2.58 -13.95 -0.62
C MET A 62 3.87 -14.37 0.07
N CYS A 63 4.25 -13.70 1.16
CA CYS A 63 5.57 -13.84 1.77
C CYS A 63 5.54 -14.43 3.19
N GLY A 64 4.39 -14.44 3.86
CA GLY A 64 4.25 -14.91 5.25
C GLY A 64 5.26 -14.24 6.19
N SER A 65 5.98 -15.06 6.97
CA SER A 65 6.99 -14.63 7.94
C SER A 65 8.17 -13.87 7.34
N PHE A 66 8.40 -13.96 6.02
CA PHE A 66 9.46 -13.22 5.32
C PHE A 66 8.94 -11.93 4.65
N CYS A 67 7.88 -11.34 5.18
CA CYS A 67 7.31 -10.09 4.69
C CYS A 67 8.35 -8.96 4.62
N ALA A 68 8.62 -8.47 3.42
CA ALA A 68 9.59 -7.41 3.20
C ALA A 68 9.22 -6.09 3.91
N LEU A 69 7.92 -5.78 4.00
CA LEU A 69 7.45 -4.54 4.61
C LEU A 69 7.53 -4.58 6.14
N ASP A 70 7.26 -5.73 6.76
CA ASP A 70 7.49 -5.91 8.19
C ASP A 70 8.97 -5.77 8.53
N ASN A 71 9.84 -6.41 7.73
CA ASN A 71 11.28 -6.25 7.91
C ASN A 71 11.71 -4.79 7.77
N VAL A 72 11.20 -4.07 6.77
CA VAL A 72 11.48 -2.63 6.62
C VAL A 72 11.02 -1.84 7.85
N ASN A 73 9.83 -2.11 8.37
CA ASN A 73 9.33 -1.42 9.56
C ASN A 73 10.12 -1.79 10.82
N ALA A 74 10.63 -3.02 10.94
CA ALA A 74 11.45 -3.46 12.06
C ALA A 74 12.83 -2.79 12.07
N PHE A 75 13.50 -2.70 10.90
CA PHE A 75 14.86 -2.19 10.80
C PHE A 75 14.95 -0.67 10.58
N PHE A 76 13.97 -0.05 9.92
CA PHE A 76 14.05 1.34 9.47
C PHE A 76 13.00 2.27 10.11
N LYS A 77 12.39 1.88 11.24
CA LYS A 77 11.34 2.66 11.90
C LYS A 77 11.71 4.13 12.11
N GLY A 78 12.89 4.42 12.68
CA GLY A 78 13.34 5.79 12.95
C GLY A 78 13.49 6.66 11.70
N PRO A 79 14.25 6.21 10.67
CA PRO A 79 14.31 6.90 9.38
C PRO A 79 12.93 7.12 8.73
N LEU A 80 12.02 6.15 8.84
CA LEU A 80 10.68 6.24 8.26
C LEU A 80 9.79 7.29 8.95
N GLU A 81 9.85 7.39 10.28
CA GLU A 81 9.10 8.38 11.06
C GLU A 81 9.63 9.81 10.85
N SER A 82 10.94 9.96 10.70
CA SER A 82 11.58 11.27 10.46
C SER A 82 11.46 11.75 9.01
N GLY A 83 11.09 10.86 8.07
CA GLY A 83 11.10 11.16 6.64
C GLY A 83 12.50 11.46 6.09
N ALA A 84 13.54 11.12 6.85
CA ALA A 84 14.92 11.33 6.45
C ALA A 84 15.26 10.38 5.29
N LYS A 85 15.85 10.93 4.23
CA LYS A 85 16.53 10.09 3.24
C LYS A 85 17.82 9.59 3.89
N LEU A 86 17.99 8.27 3.92
CA LEU A 86 19.26 7.62 4.25
C LEU A 86 20.34 8.06 3.25
#